data_AF-K9KC00-F1
#
_entry.id   AF-K9KC00-F1
#
_cell.length_a   1.000
_cell.length_b   1.000
_cell.length_c   1.000
_cell.angle_alpha   90.00
_cell.angle_beta   90.00
_cell.angle_gamma   90.00
#
_symmetry.space_group_name_H-M   'P 1'
#
loop_
_entity.id
_entity.type
_entity.pdbx_description
1 polymer ?
#
loop_
_entity_poly.entity_id
_entity_poly.type
_entity_poly.pdbx_seq_one_letter_code
_entity_poly.pdbx_strand_id
1 'polypeptide(L)'
;QCSSQKDYVILAARTPPNEEQNENLKHPKAKLDNLDEEWATVHANQVSRMLPGGLLVLGVFIITTLEMANDFQNALRRLVFAVEKSMNKKRLWNFTEEEVSERVTLHICSSTKKIFCRTYDIHDPKSSAKPADWKYQNGLSASWLSLECTVHINIHIPLSATSVSYTLEKNTKNGLARWAKQIENGVYLINGQVKDEDCDLLEGQKKSSRGNAQATNHSFDVRVLTQLLLNSDHRSTATVQICSG
;
A
#
# COMPACT_ATOMS: atom_id res chain seq x y z
N GLN A 1 -1.99 -5.81 -26.76
CA GLN A 1 -2.88 -6.71 -26.02
C GLN A 1 -2.39 -6.74 -24.58
N CYS A 2 -2.96 -5.89 -23.71
CA CYS A 2 -2.90 -6.18 -22.28
C CYS A 2 -3.82 -7.38 -22.07
N SER A 3 -3.28 -8.50 -21.59
CA SER A 3 -4.15 -9.55 -21.10
C SER A 3 -4.92 -8.98 -19.91
N SER A 4 -6.12 -9.50 -19.64
CA SER A 4 -6.85 -9.22 -18.40
C SER A 4 -6.15 -9.80 -17.16
N GLN A 5 -4.97 -10.40 -17.31
CA GLN A 5 -4.14 -10.85 -16.19
C GLN A 5 -3.37 -9.66 -15.64
N LYS A 6 -3.63 -9.34 -14.37
CA LYS A 6 -2.89 -8.32 -13.63
C LYS A 6 -1.57 -8.92 -13.19
N ASP A 7 -0.49 -8.50 -13.85
CA ASP A 7 0.88 -8.81 -13.42
C ASP A 7 1.28 -7.85 -12.29
N TYR A 8 1.70 -8.40 -11.15
CA TYR A 8 2.18 -7.61 -10.02
C TYR A 8 3.69 -7.77 -9.86
N VAL A 9 4.38 -6.66 -9.63
CA VAL A 9 5.76 -6.69 -9.16
C VAL A 9 5.76 -6.65 -7.65
N ILE A 10 6.37 -7.68 -7.05
CA ILE A 10 6.24 -7.97 -5.62
C ILE A 10 7.58 -7.77 -4.94
N LEU A 11 7.61 -6.85 -3.98
CA LEU A 11 8.66 -6.77 -2.98
C LEU A 11 8.22 -7.56 -1.74
N ALA A 12 8.92 -8.67 -1.45
CA ALA A 12 8.66 -9.45 -0.25
C ALA A 12 9.38 -8.83 0.96
N ALA A 13 8.67 -8.01 1.75
CA ALA A 13 9.18 -7.45 2.98
C ALA A 13 9.04 -8.45 4.15
N ARG A 14 10.17 -8.96 4.67
CA ARG A 14 10.17 -9.89 5.80
C ARG A 14 9.82 -9.17 7.09
N THR A 15 8.86 -9.70 7.85
CA THR A 15 8.56 -9.22 9.20
C THR A 15 9.78 -9.37 10.11
N PRO A 16 10.26 -8.29 10.74
CA PRO A 16 11.40 -8.33 11.65
C PRO A 16 11.08 -9.21 12.87
N PRO A 17 12.08 -9.84 13.51
CA PRO A 17 11.86 -10.57 14.76
C PRO A 17 11.39 -9.60 15.86
N ASN A 18 10.45 -10.03 16.68
CA ASN A 18 10.02 -9.25 17.84
C ASN A 18 11.08 -9.39 18.95
N GLU A 19 11.68 -8.28 19.38
CA GLU A 19 12.76 -8.25 20.37
C GLU A 19 12.30 -8.80 21.74
N GLU A 20 11.02 -8.67 22.09
CA GLU A 20 10.46 -9.18 23.36
C GLU A 20 10.38 -10.72 23.42
N GLN A 21 10.34 -11.41 22.27
CA GLN A 21 10.31 -12.87 22.22
C GLN A 21 11.70 -13.51 22.31
N ASN A 22 12.78 -12.74 22.12
CA ASN A 22 14.15 -13.26 22.13
C ASN A 22 14.63 -13.70 23.52
N GLU A 23 14.12 -13.09 24.60
CA GLU A 23 14.50 -13.43 25.98
C GLU A 23 13.97 -14.80 26.46
N ASN A 24 12.97 -15.38 25.77
CA ASN A 24 12.33 -16.65 26.17
C ASN A 24 12.74 -17.89 25.33
N LEU A 25 13.73 -17.77 24.45
CA LEU A 25 14.14 -18.84 23.53
C LEU A 25 15.07 -19.89 24.19
N LYS A 26 14.57 -20.64 25.18
CA LYS A 26 15.22 -21.90 25.63
C LYS A 26 14.64 -23.18 25.01
N HIS A 27 13.61 -23.10 24.17
CA HIS A 27 13.11 -24.26 23.43
C HIS A 27 12.67 -23.91 21.99
N PRO A 28 13.43 -24.35 20.96
CA PRO A 28 13.10 -24.08 19.56
C PRO A 28 12.11 -25.14 19.06
N LYS A 29 10.84 -24.99 19.44
CA LYS A 29 9.72 -25.58 18.69
C LYS A 29 8.71 -24.49 18.44
N ALA A 30 9.03 -23.58 17.52
CA ALA A 30 8.09 -22.59 17.03
C ALA A 30 6.98 -23.34 16.28
N LYS A 31 5.88 -23.64 16.97
CA LYS A 31 4.67 -24.10 16.30
C LYS A 31 4.13 -22.94 15.46
N LEU A 32 3.50 -23.26 14.34
CA LEU A 32 2.80 -22.28 13.51
C LEU A 32 1.72 -21.49 14.29
N ASP A 33 1.22 -22.06 15.40
CA ASP A 33 0.32 -21.40 16.36
C ASP A 33 0.93 -20.18 17.08
N ASN A 34 2.26 -20.03 17.09
CA ASN A 34 2.96 -18.89 17.71
C ASN A 34 3.10 -17.68 16.78
N LEU A 35 2.32 -17.63 15.70
CA LEU A 35 2.36 -16.53 14.75
C LEU A 35 1.75 -15.27 15.39
N ASP A 36 2.60 -14.27 15.60
CA ASP A 36 2.21 -12.97 16.15
C ASP A 36 1.48 -12.14 15.08
N GLU A 37 0.16 -12.36 15.03
CA GLU A 37 -0.77 -11.67 14.13
C GLU A 37 -0.73 -10.15 14.35
N GLU A 38 -0.62 -9.70 15.61
CA GLU A 38 -0.56 -8.29 15.96
C GLU A 38 0.71 -7.65 15.37
N TRP A 39 1.86 -8.26 15.60
CA TRP A 39 3.13 -7.77 15.07
C TRP A 39 3.15 -7.74 13.54
N ALA A 40 2.62 -8.79 12.89
CA ALA A 40 2.48 -8.82 11.43
C ALA A 40 1.62 -7.65 10.91
N THR A 41 0.53 -7.30 11.61
CA THR A 41 -0.30 -6.15 11.22
C THR A 41 0.39 -4.81 11.46
N VAL A 42 1.20 -4.68 12.52
CA VAL A 42 2.01 -3.47 12.78
C VAL A 42 3.02 -3.29 11.66
N HIS A 43 3.76 -4.35 11.33
CA HIS A 43 4.74 -4.34 10.25
C HIS A 43 4.10 -3.99 8.90
N ALA A 44 2.95 -4.59 8.55
CA ALA A 44 2.24 -4.26 7.31
C ALA A 44 1.81 -2.78 7.23
N ASN A 45 1.41 -2.18 8.36
CA ASN A 45 1.10 -0.75 8.43
C ASN A 45 2.33 0.16 8.27
N GLN A 46 3.51 -0.32 8.65
CA GLN A 46 4.77 0.40 8.43
C GLN A 46 5.20 0.29 6.97
N VAL A 47 5.15 -0.92 6.40
CA VAL A 47 5.48 -1.18 4.99
C VAL A 47 4.60 -0.35 4.06
N SER A 48 3.29 -0.27 4.34
CA SER A 48 2.36 0.54 3.53
C SER A 48 2.68 2.04 3.53
N ARG A 49 3.57 2.51 4.40
CA ARG A 49 3.98 3.92 4.55
C ARG A 49 5.45 4.17 4.18
N MET A 50 6.14 3.18 3.62
CA MET A 50 7.56 3.30 3.28
C MET A 50 7.84 4.34 2.19
N LEU A 51 6.87 4.66 1.35
CA LEU A 51 6.98 5.67 0.29
C LEU A 51 5.91 6.76 0.44
N PRO A 52 6.19 8.01 0.04
CA PRO A 52 5.16 9.03 -0.16
C PRO A 52 4.06 8.50 -1.10
N GLY A 53 2.78 8.64 -0.72
CA GLY A 53 1.64 8.05 -1.45
C GLY A 53 1.31 6.60 -1.05
N GLY A 54 2.19 5.94 -0.30
CA GLY A 54 1.98 4.63 0.30
C GLY A 54 2.13 3.46 -0.67
N LEU A 55 2.29 2.27 -0.11
CA LEU A 55 2.37 1.01 -0.84
C LEU A 55 1.11 0.18 -0.58
N LEU A 56 0.54 -0.37 -1.65
CA LEU A 56 -0.52 -1.37 -1.53
C LEU A 56 0.10 -2.72 -1.15
N VAL A 57 -0.29 -3.25 0.01
CA VAL A 57 0.09 -4.60 0.42
C VAL A 57 -0.80 -5.60 -0.33
N LEU A 58 -0.22 -6.30 -1.29
CA LEU A 58 -0.92 -7.24 -2.15
C LEU A 58 -1.25 -8.56 -1.46
N GLY A 59 -0.63 -8.86 -0.32
CA GLY A 59 -0.73 -10.17 0.30
C GLY A 59 0.25 -10.41 1.43
N VAL A 60 0.28 -11.65 1.91
CA VAL A 60 1.18 -12.12 2.96
C VAL A 60 1.90 -13.39 2.53
N PHE A 61 3.09 -13.61 3.08
CA PHE A 61 3.83 -14.84 2.84
C PHE A 61 4.38 -15.43 4.13
N ILE A 62 4.56 -16.75 4.14
CA ILE A 62 5.23 -17.48 5.21
C ILE A 62 6.23 -18.47 4.62
N ILE A 63 7.33 -18.68 5.33
CA ILE A 63 8.37 -19.63 4.98
C ILE A 63 8.44 -20.66 6.10
N THR A 64 8.20 -21.93 5.79
CA THR A 64 8.20 -23.01 6.80
C THR A 64 9.05 -24.21 6.37
N THR A 65 9.45 -25.06 7.31
CA THR A 65 10.06 -26.37 7.03
C THR A 65 8.98 -27.45 6.88
N LEU A 66 9.35 -28.64 6.39
CA LEU A 66 8.42 -29.75 6.13
C LEU A 66 7.64 -30.22 7.39
N GLU A 67 8.22 -30.05 8.58
CA GLU A 67 7.63 -30.45 9.86
C GLU A 67 6.43 -29.57 10.29
N MET A 68 6.28 -28.40 9.68
CA MET A 68 5.21 -27.42 9.98
C MET A 68 4.21 -27.28 8.81
N ALA A 69 4.07 -28.32 7.98
CA ALA A 69 3.32 -28.27 6.73
C ALA A 69 1.80 -28.48 6.88
N ASN A 70 1.31 -28.92 8.05
CA ASN A 70 -0.13 -28.91 8.33
C ASN A 70 -0.51 -27.57 8.96
N ASP A 71 -1.63 -27.00 8.53
CA ASP A 71 -2.26 -25.75 9.02
C ASP A 71 -1.73 -24.40 8.52
N PHE A 72 -0.71 -24.37 7.64
CA PHE A 72 -0.21 -23.10 7.06
C PHE A 72 -1.28 -22.30 6.30
N GLN A 73 -2.28 -22.98 5.73
CA GLN A 73 -3.37 -22.34 4.99
C GLN A 73 -4.30 -21.54 5.91
N ASN A 74 -4.61 -22.09 7.09
CA ASN A 74 -5.44 -21.42 8.08
C ASN A 74 -4.71 -20.21 8.67
N ALA A 75 -3.41 -20.37 8.95
CA ALA A 75 -2.57 -19.26 9.41
C ALA A 75 -2.47 -18.12 8.38
N LEU A 76 -2.21 -18.44 7.11
CA LEU A 76 -2.19 -17.45 6.02
C LEU A 76 -3.52 -16.75 5.83
N ARG A 77 -4.63 -17.50 5.89
CA ARG A 77 -5.98 -16.91 5.85
C ARG A 77 -6.16 -15.93 7.00
N ARG A 78 -5.89 -16.33 8.23
CA ARG A 78 -6.05 -15.45 9.39
C ARG A 78 -5.21 -14.18 9.24
N LEU A 79 -3.93 -14.32 8.88
CA LEU A 79 -3.03 -13.20 8.66
C LEU A 79 -3.53 -12.23 7.58
N VAL A 80 -3.91 -12.72 6.40
CA VAL A 80 -4.26 -11.84 5.28
C VAL A 80 -5.49 -10.98 5.64
N PHE A 81 -6.50 -11.57 6.28
CA PHE A 81 -7.68 -10.84 6.74
C PHE A 81 -7.36 -9.88 7.90
N ALA A 82 -6.47 -10.26 8.82
CA ALA A 82 -6.05 -9.42 9.92
C ALA A 82 -5.28 -8.17 9.42
N VAL A 83 -4.33 -8.38 8.52
CA VAL A 83 -3.53 -7.33 7.88
C VAL A 83 -4.45 -6.35 7.14
N GLU A 84 -5.33 -6.87 6.28
CA GLU A 84 -6.26 -6.04 5.52
C GLU A 84 -7.20 -5.24 6.43
N LYS A 85 -7.77 -5.87 7.46
CA LYS A 85 -8.62 -5.20 8.46
C LYS A 85 -7.87 -4.09 9.19
N SER A 86 -6.61 -4.31 9.56
CA SER A 86 -5.77 -3.34 10.26
C SER A 86 -5.43 -2.15 9.35
N MET A 87 -5.07 -2.43 8.11
CA MET A 87 -4.70 -1.43 7.12
C MET A 87 -5.88 -0.55 6.72
N ASN A 88 -7.05 -1.14 6.44
CA ASN A 88 -8.25 -0.38 6.05
C ASN A 88 -8.71 0.59 7.14
N LYS A 89 -8.49 0.29 8.42
CA LYS A 89 -8.77 1.23 9.52
C LYS A 89 -7.86 2.46 9.51
N LYS A 90 -6.61 2.31 9.06
CA LYS A 90 -5.56 3.34 9.14
C LYS A 90 -5.32 4.07 7.82
N ARG A 91 -5.99 3.63 6.75
CA ARG A 91 -5.89 4.18 5.41
C ARG A 91 -6.53 5.58 5.34
N LEU A 92 -5.87 6.49 4.62
CA LEU A 92 -6.30 7.89 4.45
C LEU A 92 -6.86 8.17 3.05
N TRP A 93 -6.54 7.34 2.06
CA TRP A 93 -6.97 7.47 0.66
C TRP A 93 -7.23 6.09 0.04
N ASN A 94 -8.14 6.03 -0.92
CA ASN A 94 -8.35 4.83 -1.73
C ASN A 94 -7.37 4.85 -2.92
N PHE A 95 -6.93 3.69 -3.39
CA PHE A 95 -5.91 3.59 -4.44
C PHE A 95 -6.57 3.85 -5.81
N THR A 96 -7.77 3.29 -6.06
CA THR A 96 -8.68 3.57 -7.19
C THR A 96 -10.09 3.03 -6.88
N GLU A 97 -11.11 3.40 -7.66
CA GLU A 97 -12.45 2.75 -7.62
C GLU A 97 -12.42 1.28 -8.06
N GLU A 98 -11.37 0.85 -8.77
CA GLU A 98 -11.13 -0.53 -9.22
C GLU A 98 -10.14 -1.30 -8.34
N GLU A 99 -10.13 -1.03 -7.04
CA GLU A 99 -9.23 -1.77 -6.15
C GLU A 99 -9.57 -3.27 -6.17
N VAL A 100 -8.54 -4.07 -6.46
CA VAL A 100 -8.68 -5.53 -6.48
C VAL A 100 -8.79 -6.02 -5.04
N SER A 101 -9.93 -6.65 -4.73
CA SER A 101 -10.18 -7.26 -3.43
C SER A 101 -9.42 -8.58 -3.23
N GLU A 102 -8.94 -9.20 -4.30
CA GLU A 102 -8.11 -10.40 -4.20
C GLU A 102 -6.75 -10.07 -3.57
N ARG A 103 -6.45 -10.70 -2.44
CA ARG A 103 -5.13 -10.65 -1.80
C ARG A 103 -4.43 -12.00 -1.88
N VAL A 104 -3.12 -11.95 -2.13
CA VAL A 104 -2.28 -13.11 -2.34
C VAL A 104 -1.82 -13.69 -0.99
N THR A 105 -1.78 -15.01 -0.92
CA THR A 105 -1.15 -15.75 0.16
C THR A 105 -0.11 -16.69 -0.44
N LEU A 106 1.11 -16.61 0.08
CA LEU A 106 2.24 -17.36 -0.45
C LEU A 106 2.86 -18.20 0.66
N HIS A 107 2.87 -19.52 0.48
CA HIS A 107 3.61 -20.44 1.33
C HIS A 107 4.84 -20.94 0.57
N ILE A 108 5.99 -20.88 1.22
CA ILE A 108 7.25 -21.39 0.68
C ILE A 108 7.80 -22.43 1.65
N CYS A 109 7.89 -23.68 1.20
CA CYS A 109 8.57 -24.72 1.96
C CYS A 109 10.09 -24.60 1.74
N SER A 110 10.84 -24.20 2.76
CA SER A 110 12.29 -24.01 2.66
C SER A 110 13.04 -25.31 2.35
N SER A 111 12.53 -26.45 2.82
CA SER A 111 13.10 -27.79 2.62
C SER A 111 12.88 -28.32 1.21
N THR A 112 11.65 -28.24 0.69
CA THR A 112 11.28 -28.83 -0.62
C THR A 112 11.34 -27.83 -1.76
N LYS A 113 11.50 -26.53 -1.45
CA LYS A 113 11.37 -25.40 -2.39
C LYS A 113 10.01 -25.31 -3.09
N LYS A 114 9.00 -26.07 -2.63
CA LYS A 114 7.63 -25.98 -3.13
C LYS A 114 7.03 -24.65 -2.72
N ILE A 115 6.33 -24.03 -3.68
CA ILE A 115 5.60 -22.79 -3.50
C ILE A 115 4.11 -23.09 -3.67
N PHE A 116 3.30 -22.65 -2.72
CA PHE A 116 1.85 -22.68 -2.83
C PHE A 116 1.33 -21.25 -2.82
N CYS A 117 0.68 -20.84 -3.90
CA CYS A 117 0.11 -19.51 -4.07
C CYS A 117 -1.41 -19.63 -4.16
N ARG A 118 -2.12 -18.81 -3.38
CA ARG A 118 -3.58 -18.72 -3.39
C ARG A 118 -4.03 -17.28 -3.22
N THR A 119 -5.26 -17.01 -3.63
CA THR A 119 -5.92 -15.72 -3.46
C THR A 119 -7.17 -15.85 -2.61
N TYR A 120 -7.50 -14.76 -1.91
CA TYR A 120 -8.73 -14.60 -1.14
C TYR A 120 -9.36 -13.25 -1.48
N ASP A 121 -10.67 -13.26 -1.68
CA ASP A 121 -11.45 -12.03 -1.74
C ASP A 121 -11.63 -11.51 -0.31
N ILE A 122 -10.97 -10.40 0.01
CA ILE A 122 -11.01 -9.83 1.35
C ILE A 122 -12.33 -9.16 1.71
N HIS A 123 -13.18 -8.87 0.72
CA HIS A 123 -14.52 -8.35 0.96
C HIS A 123 -15.52 -9.44 1.36
N ASP A 124 -15.19 -10.71 1.11
CA ASP A 124 -15.97 -11.86 1.56
C ASP A 124 -15.24 -12.60 2.70
N PRO A 125 -15.67 -12.44 3.97
CA PRO A 125 -15.11 -13.17 5.10
C PRO A 125 -15.23 -14.70 4.98
N LYS A 126 -16.10 -15.20 4.08
CA LYS A 126 -16.29 -16.61 3.76
C LYS A 126 -15.57 -17.03 2.48
N SER A 127 -14.82 -16.13 1.82
CA SER A 127 -14.11 -16.41 0.58
C SER A 127 -13.30 -17.68 0.71
N SER A 128 -13.49 -18.64 -0.18
CA SER A 128 -12.61 -19.80 -0.25
C SER A 128 -11.28 -19.42 -0.90
N ALA A 129 -10.27 -20.28 -0.72
CA ALA A 129 -8.95 -20.03 -1.28
C ALA A 129 -8.95 -20.40 -2.76
N LYS A 130 -8.72 -19.42 -3.65
CA LYS A 130 -8.65 -19.64 -5.10
C LYS A 130 -7.19 -19.95 -5.49
N PRO A 131 -6.92 -21.02 -6.26
CA PRO A 131 -5.56 -21.30 -6.74
C PRO A 131 -5.00 -20.14 -7.57
N ALA A 132 -3.72 -19.83 -7.39
CA ALA A 132 -3.01 -18.84 -8.19
C ALA A 132 -1.62 -19.36 -8.57
N ASP A 133 -1.13 -18.96 -9.73
CA ASP A 133 0.21 -19.30 -10.18
C ASP A 133 1.24 -18.29 -9.66
N TRP A 134 2.40 -18.78 -9.23
CA TRP A 134 3.58 -17.95 -8.98
C TRP A 134 4.61 -18.22 -10.06
N LYS A 135 4.88 -17.23 -10.92
CA LYS A 135 5.84 -17.35 -12.03
C LYS A 135 6.88 -16.24 -11.93
N TYR A 136 8.16 -16.62 -12.02
CA TYR A 136 9.23 -15.65 -12.20
C TYR A 136 9.28 -15.26 -13.67
N GLN A 137 9.14 -13.97 -13.95
CA GLN A 137 9.34 -13.43 -15.29
C GLN A 137 10.62 -12.60 -15.31
N ASN A 138 11.53 -12.94 -16.21
CA ASN A 138 12.74 -12.15 -16.44
C ASN A 138 12.39 -10.89 -17.23
N GLY A 139 12.94 -9.74 -16.83
CA GLY A 139 12.84 -8.50 -17.59
C GLY A 139 11.61 -7.62 -17.31
N LEU A 140 10.66 -8.03 -16.44
CA LEU A 140 9.55 -7.15 -16.02
C LEU A 140 10.02 -5.89 -15.29
N SER A 141 11.16 -5.97 -14.60
CA SER A 141 11.76 -4.85 -13.87
C SER A 141 12.80 -4.06 -14.68
N ALA A 142 12.98 -4.35 -15.97
CA ALA A 142 14.08 -3.78 -16.75
C ALA A 142 13.89 -2.30 -17.11
N SER A 143 12.65 -1.79 -17.18
CA SER A 143 12.40 -0.37 -17.45
C SER A 143 11.08 0.08 -16.84
N TRP A 144 11.15 0.98 -15.87
CA TRP A 144 9.97 1.67 -15.33
C TRP A 144 9.95 3.10 -15.82
N LEU A 145 8.75 3.61 -16.07
CA LEU A 145 8.56 5.05 -16.19
C LEU A 145 8.65 5.64 -14.78
N SER A 146 9.51 6.62 -14.61
CA SER A 146 9.60 7.38 -13.37
C SER A 146 8.71 8.61 -13.52
N LEU A 147 7.79 8.79 -12.57
CA LEU A 147 7.03 10.03 -12.43
C LEU A 147 7.60 10.78 -11.23
N GLU A 148 8.11 11.98 -11.46
CA GLU A 148 8.67 12.82 -10.41
C GLU A 148 7.67 13.91 -10.05
N CYS A 149 7.25 13.96 -8.79
CA CYS A 149 6.28 14.92 -8.31
C CYS A 149 6.72 15.50 -6.97
N THR A 150 6.73 16.83 -6.86
CA THR A 150 6.99 17.52 -5.60
C THR A 150 5.74 18.25 -5.12
N VAL A 151 5.25 17.89 -3.93
CA VAL A 151 4.13 18.56 -3.27
C VAL A 151 4.64 19.25 -2.01
N HIS A 152 4.45 20.56 -1.94
CA HIS A 152 4.77 21.34 -0.74
C HIS A 152 3.61 21.26 0.24
N ILE A 153 3.89 20.88 1.48
CA ILE A 153 2.87 20.60 2.49
C ILE A 153 2.90 21.69 3.57
N ASN A 154 1.79 22.42 3.70
CA ASN A 154 1.53 23.34 4.81
C ASN A 154 0.08 23.18 5.29
N ILE A 155 -0.17 22.17 6.12
CA ILE A 155 -1.52 21.78 6.54
C ILE A 155 -1.81 22.35 7.93
N HIS A 156 -2.95 23.04 8.06
CA HIS A 156 -3.50 23.47 9.33
C HIS A 156 -4.71 22.61 9.67
N ILE A 157 -4.66 21.89 10.79
CA ILE A 157 -5.77 21.04 11.25
C ILE A 157 -6.46 21.72 12.43
N PRO A 158 -7.62 22.36 12.24
CA PRO A 158 -8.32 23.01 13.33
C PRO A 158 -8.85 21.95 14.31
N LEU A 159 -8.60 22.16 15.60
CA LEU A 159 -9.16 21.34 16.67
C LEU A 159 -10.45 21.98 17.17
N SER A 160 -11.54 21.22 17.20
CA SER A 160 -12.81 21.70 17.73
C SER A 160 -12.76 21.76 19.26
N ALA A 161 -12.77 22.96 19.82
CA ALA A 161 -12.77 23.19 21.27
C ALA A 161 -14.12 22.85 21.94
N THR A 162 -15.21 22.80 21.17
CA THR A 162 -16.59 22.63 21.67
C THR A 162 -17.08 21.19 21.60
N SER A 163 -16.40 20.30 20.88
CA SER A 163 -16.77 18.88 20.80
C SER A 163 -15.91 18.05 21.73
N VAL A 164 -16.42 17.81 22.95
CA VAL A 164 -15.88 16.85 23.94
C VAL A 164 -15.75 15.41 23.35
N SER A 165 -16.30 15.16 22.15
CA SER A 165 -16.43 13.85 21.51
C SER A 165 -15.35 13.45 20.51
N TYR A 166 -14.41 14.32 20.11
CA TYR A 166 -13.38 13.98 19.13
C TYR A 166 -11.98 13.96 19.77
N THR A 167 -11.36 12.78 19.80
CA THR A 167 -9.94 12.64 20.19
C THR A 167 -9.03 13.42 19.24
N LEU A 168 -7.84 13.83 19.71
CA LEU A 168 -6.83 14.48 18.87
C LEU A 168 -6.52 13.67 17.61
N GLU A 169 -6.41 12.35 17.75
CA GLU A 169 -6.22 11.42 16.64
C GLU A 169 -7.33 11.55 15.60
N LYS A 170 -8.60 11.58 16.04
CA LYS A 170 -9.75 11.68 15.13
C LYS A 170 -9.78 13.02 14.40
N ASN A 171 -9.50 14.12 15.09
CA ASN A 171 -9.39 15.45 14.45
C ASN A 171 -8.25 15.49 13.43
N THR A 172 -7.08 14.96 13.80
CA THR A 172 -5.91 14.88 12.92
C THR A 172 -6.21 14.04 11.68
N LYS A 173 -6.79 12.85 11.85
CA LYS A 173 -7.17 11.96 10.75
C LYS A 173 -8.16 12.63 9.81
N ASN A 174 -9.16 13.33 10.34
CA ASN A 174 -10.14 14.06 9.53
C ASN A 174 -9.49 15.20 8.73
N GLY A 175 -8.59 15.96 9.34
CA GLY A 175 -7.83 17.02 8.64
C GLY A 175 -6.98 16.45 7.50
N LEU A 176 -6.25 15.37 7.76
CA LEU A 176 -5.44 14.68 6.76
C LEU A 176 -6.28 14.07 5.63
N ALA A 177 -7.44 13.49 5.94
CA ALA A 177 -8.34 12.94 4.93
C ALA A 177 -8.88 14.04 4.00
N ARG A 178 -9.21 15.23 4.52
CA ARG A 178 -9.61 16.38 3.71
C ARG A 178 -8.48 16.84 2.78
N TRP A 179 -7.27 16.96 3.32
CA TRP A 179 -6.10 17.34 2.52
C TRP A 179 -5.81 16.30 1.43
N ALA A 180 -5.84 15.00 1.78
CA ALA A 180 -5.65 13.92 0.81
C ALA A 180 -6.69 13.99 -0.32
N LYS A 181 -7.96 14.27 0.01
CA LYS A 181 -9.02 14.43 -1.00
C LYS A 181 -8.81 15.63 -1.93
N GLN A 182 -8.16 16.70 -1.45
CA GLN A 182 -7.79 17.84 -2.31
C GLN A 182 -6.69 17.48 -3.31
N ILE A 183 -5.73 16.66 -2.89
CA ILE A 183 -4.69 16.14 -3.79
C ILE A 183 -5.33 15.20 -4.81
N GLU A 184 -6.17 14.27 -4.36
CA GLU A 184 -6.90 13.32 -5.24
C GLU A 184 -7.73 14.05 -6.30
N ASN A 185 -8.44 15.12 -5.92
CA ASN A 185 -9.25 15.91 -6.84
C ASN A 185 -8.44 16.99 -7.61
N GLY A 186 -7.10 17.00 -7.48
CA GLY A 186 -6.23 17.94 -8.16
C GLY A 186 -6.14 17.67 -9.66
N VAL A 187 -5.72 18.68 -10.43
CA VAL A 187 -5.41 18.51 -11.85
C VAL A 187 -3.92 18.18 -11.98
N TYR A 188 -3.62 17.07 -12.65
CA TYR A 188 -2.25 16.59 -12.84
C TYR A 188 -1.74 16.98 -14.23
N LEU A 189 -0.61 17.67 -14.27
CA LEU A 189 0.12 17.98 -15.49
C LEU A 189 1.32 17.03 -15.61
N ILE A 190 1.37 16.24 -16.68
CA ILE A 190 2.51 15.38 -17.01
C ILE A 190 3.30 16.07 -18.12
N ASN A 191 4.55 16.44 -17.83
CA ASN A 191 5.39 17.29 -18.67
C ASN A 191 4.67 18.59 -19.10
N GLY A 192 3.87 19.17 -18.19
CA GLY A 192 3.13 20.41 -18.42
C GLY A 192 1.82 20.27 -19.19
N GLN A 193 1.37 19.06 -19.51
CA GLN A 193 0.11 18.82 -20.22
C GLN A 193 -0.86 17.99 -19.38
N VAL A 194 -2.14 18.33 -19.42
CA VAL A 194 -3.21 17.44 -18.92
C VAL A 194 -3.35 16.30 -19.91
N LYS A 195 -3.29 15.06 -19.41
CA LYS A 195 -3.51 13.85 -20.19
C LYS A 195 -4.87 13.24 -19.83
N ASP A 196 -5.47 12.55 -20.79
CA ASP A 196 -6.65 11.72 -20.55
C ASP A 196 -6.28 10.51 -19.67
N GLU A 197 -7.24 9.94 -18.93
CA GLU A 197 -7.01 8.88 -17.96
C GLU A 197 -6.40 7.61 -18.60
N ASP A 198 -6.79 7.30 -19.84
CA ASP A 198 -6.35 6.10 -20.56
C ASP A 198 -5.22 6.34 -21.58
N CYS A 199 -4.64 7.55 -21.61
CA CYS A 199 -3.61 7.93 -22.58
C CYS A 199 -2.25 7.28 -22.26
N ASP A 200 -1.57 6.73 -23.28
CA ASP A 200 -0.23 6.16 -23.09
C ASP A 200 0.81 7.29 -22.89
N LEU A 201 1.58 7.19 -21.80
CA LEU A 201 2.59 8.18 -21.46
C LEU A 201 3.71 8.28 -22.49
N LEU A 202 3.91 7.24 -23.32
CA LEU A 202 4.95 7.12 -24.34
C LEU A 202 4.47 7.44 -25.77
N GLU A 203 3.26 7.97 -25.93
CA GLU A 203 2.73 8.35 -27.26
C GLU A 203 3.72 9.23 -28.04
N GLY A 204 3.99 8.85 -29.29
CA GLY A 204 4.87 9.59 -30.20
C GLY A 204 6.32 9.11 -30.27
N GLN A 205 6.77 8.18 -29.41
CA GLN A 205 8.07 7.55 -29.58
C GLN A 205 8.02 6.45 -30.66
N LYS A 206 8.60 6.72 -31.84
CA LYS A 206 8.80 5.70 -32.88
C LYS A 206 9.63 4.55 -32.28
N LYS A 207 9.03 3.37 -32.14
CA LYS A 207 9.76 2.12 -31.86
C LYS A 207 10.81 1.93 -32.95
N SER A 208 12.08 2.16 -32.63
CA SER A 208 13.21 1.86 -33.50
C SER A 208 13.21 0.36 -33.78
N SER A 209 12.85 -0.02 -35.01
CA SER A 209 12.93 -1.40 -35.48
C SER A 209 14.40 -1.74 -35.75
N ARG A 210 15.12 -2.20 -34.71
CA ARG A 210 16.30 -3.11 -34.72
C ARG A 210 17.27 -2.75 -33.59
N GLY A 211 17.66 -3.78 -32.84
CA GLY A 211 18.85 -3.79 -31.98
C GLY A 211 18.57 -3.38 -30.53
N ASN A 212 18.82 -4.33 -29.62
CA ASN A 212 18.86 -4.20 -28.15
C ASN A 212 18.44 -2.84 -27.60
N ALA A 213 17.16 -2.74 -27.19
CA ALA A 213 16.66 -1.59 -26.45
C ALA A 213 17.43 -1.48 -25.14
N GLN A 214 18.38 -0.55 -25.10
CA GLN A 214 18.96 -0.06 -23.87
C GLN A 214 17.79 0.48 -23.03
N ALA A 215 17.63 -0.02 -21.80
CA ALA A 215 16.58 0.44 -20.90
C ALA A 215 16.78 1.92 -20.61
N THR A 216 16.13 2.78 -21.38
CA THR A 216 16.10 4.21 -21.15
C THR A 216 15.13 4.47 -20.01
N ASN A 217 15.66 4.78 -18.83
CA ASN A 217 14.85 5.27 -17.71
C ASN A 217 14.23 6.61 -18.14
N HIS A 218 12.95 6.60 -18.51
CA HIS A 218 12.20 7.79 -18.84
C HIS A 218 11.63 8.38 -17.55
N SER A 219 12.06 9.60 -17.20
CA SER A 219 11.46 10.38 -16.12
C SER A 219 10.50 11.42 -16.72
N PHE A 220 9.34 11.57 -16.10
CA PHE A 220 8.34 12.60 -16.43
C PHE A 220 8.14 13.51 -15.22
N ASP A 221 8.14 14.81 -15.47
CA ASP A 221 7.78 15.82 -14.48
C ASP A 221 6.25 15.81 -14.29
N VAL A 222 5.80 15.64 -13.05
CA VAL A 222 4.40 15.68 -12.68
C VAL A 222 4.18 16.86 -11.75
N ARG A 223 3.27 17.76 -12.14
CA ARG A 223 2.84 18.90 -11.34
C ARG A 223 1.38 18.76 -10.95
N VAL A 224 1.11 18.87 -9.65
CA VAL A 224 -0.25 18.83 -9.09
C VAL A 224 -0.75 20.24 -8.91
N LEU A 225 -1.87 20.55 -9.56
CA LEU A 225 -2.60 21.79 -9.37
C LEU A 225 -3.81 21.51 -8.47
N THR A 226 -3.74 21.94 -7.22
CA THR A 226 -4.88 21.89 -6.31
C THR A 226 -5.68 23.18 -6.40
N GLN A 227 -7.00 23.08 -6.26
CA GLN A 227 -7.84 24.26 -6.18
C GLN A 227 -7.48 25.02 -4.89
N LEU A 228 -7.03 26.27 -5.04
CA LEU A 228 -6.90 27.18 -3.90
C LEU A 228 -8.28 27.31 -3.27
N LEU A 229 -8.40 26.93 -2.00
CA LEU A 229 -9.54 27.30 -1.17
C LEU A 229 -9.51 28.82 -0.97
N LEU A 230 -9.88 29.57 -2.00
CA LEU A 230 -10.40 30.92 -1.82
C LEU A 230 -11.69 30.73 -1.04
N ASN A 231 -11.63 30.98 0.26
CA ASN A 231 -12.78 30.94 1.17
C ASN A 231 -13.93 31.76 0.55
N SER A 232 -14.87 31.10 -0.11
CA SER A 232 -16.16 31.69 -0.44
C SER A 232 -16.94 31.79 0.87
N ASP A 233 -17.07 33.02 1.37
CA ASP A 233 -18.11 33.49 2.30
C ASP A 233 -18.14 32.96 3.75
N HIS A 234 -17.00 32.59 4.34
CA HIS A 234 -16.92 32.40 5.78
C HIS A 234 -15.99 33.42 6.45
N ARG A 235 -16.63 34.39 7.13
CA ARG A 235 -16.04 35.38 8.03
C ARG A 235 -14.88 34.76 8.81
N SER A 236 -13.66 35.25 8.57
CA SER A 236 -12.47 34.92 9.34
C SER A 236 -12.74 35.18 10.82
N THR A 237 -12.99 34.13 11.59
CA THR A 237 -12.92 34.21 13.05
C THR A 237 -11.47 34.11 13.45
N ALA A 238 -10.94 35.18 14.05
CA ALA A 238 -9.61 35.23 14.61
C ALA A 238 -9.37 34.02 15.52
N THR A 239 -8.26 33.31 15.29
CA THR A 239 -7.77 32.28 16.20
C THR A 239 -7.14 32.96 17.42
N VAL A 240 -7.81 32.91 18.56
CA VAL A 240 -7.26 33.36 19.84
C VAL A 240 -6.33 32.25 20.36
N GLN A 241 -5.04 32.53 20.41
CA GLN A 241 -4.05 31.69 21.06
C GLN A 241 -3.91 32.15 22.51
N ILE A 242 -4.41 31.36 23.46
CA ILE A 242 -4.20 31.61 24.89
C ILE A 242 -2.78 31.14 25.22
N CYS A 243 -1.90 32.09 25.50
CA CYS A 243 -0.59 31.82 26.09
C CYS A 243 -0.79 31.59 27.60
N SER A 244 -0.54 30.37 28.08
CA SER A 244 -0.33 30.12 29.51
C SER A 244 1.12 30.45 29.86
N GLY A 245 1.32 31.39 30.79
CA GLY A 245 2.61 31.66 31.44
C GLY A 245 2.91 30.66 32.55
#